data_AF-A0AA43B2M9-F1
#
_entry.id   AF-A0AA43B2M9-F1
#
_cell.length_a   1.000
_cell.length_b   1.000
_cell.length_c   1.000
_cell.angle_alpha   90.00
_cell.angle_beta   90.00
_cell.angle_gamma   90.00
#
_symmetry.space_group_name_H-M   'P 1'
#
loop_
_entity.id
_entity.type
_entity.pdbx_description
1 polymer ?
#
loop_
_entity_poly.entity_id
_entity_poly.type
_entity_poly.pdbx_seq_one_letter_code
_entity_poly.pdbx_strand_id
1 'polypeptide(L)' 'MSTIVMSACWPLQTKTPAQKAVLMSMADNANDEGVCWPSVGYIVMRTCAGERTVQDAIKWLIKHGALSVSRR' A
#
# COMPACT_ATOMS: atom_id res chain seq x y z
N MET A 1 -12.71 2.20 -2.30
CA MET A 1 -12.31 1.03 -3.11
C MET A 1 -12.30 1.42 -4.56
N SER A 2 -11.10 1.60 -5.13
CA SER A 2 -10.91 1.96 -6.53
C SER A 2 -10.27 0.81 -7.30
N THR A 3 -11.05 0.21 -8.20
CA THR A 3 -10.57 -0.87 -9.09
C THR A 3 -9.53 -0.36 -10.09
N ILE A 4 -9.57 0.92 -10.45
CA ILE A 4 -8.62 1.58 -11.35
C ILE A 4 -7.23 1.63 -10.70
N VAL A 5 -7.14 2.11 -9.46
CA VAL A 5 -5.87 2.19 -8.73
C VAL A 5 -5.28 0.80 -8.51
N MET A 6 -6.12 -0.18 -8.13
CA MET A 6 -5.67 -1.58 -7.99
C MET A 6 -5.14 -2.15 -9.32
N SER A 7 -5.82 -1.90 -10.43
CA SER A 7 -5.38 -2.36 -11.76
C SER A 7 -4.02 -1.78 -12.15
N ALA A 8 -3.76 -0.51 -11.83
CA ALA A 8 -2.46 0.12 -12.05
C ALA A 8 -1.35 -0.45 -11.15
N CYS A 9 -1.68 -0.97 -9.95
CA CYS A 9 -0.71 -1.52 -9.01
C CYS A 9 -0.28 -2.97 -9.33
N TRP A 10 -1.10 -3.74 -10.05
CA TRP A 10 -0.82 -5.15 -10.35
C TRP A 10 0.48 -5.36 -11.14
N PRO A 11 0.76 -4.61 -12.23
CA PRO A 11 2.00 -4.75 -12.99
C PRO A 11 3.28 -4.35 -12.24
N LEU A 12 3.18 -3.56 -11.16
CA LEU A 12 4.36 -3.05 -10.45
C LEU A 12 5.11 -4.18 -9.73
N GLN A 13 6.39 -4.40 -10.01
CA GLN A 13 7.14 -5.42 -9.30
C GLN A 13 7.58 -4.93 -7.91
N THR A 14 7.43 -5.78 -6.90
CA THR A 14 7.93 -5.53 -5.54
C THR A 14 8.97 -6.57 -5.18
N LYS A 15 9.84 -6.25 -4.21
CA LYS A 15 10.89 -7.18 -3.76
C LYS A 15 10.32 -8.34 -2.94
N THR A 16 9.23 -8.11 -2.20
CA THR A 16 8.61 -9.13 -1.34
C THR A 16 7.09 -9.21 -1.53
N PRO A 17 6.48 -10.37 -1.19
CA PRO A 17 5.03 -10.51 -1.19
C PRO A 17 4.34 -9.54 -0.22
N ALA A 18 4.95 -9.27 0.94
CA ALA A 18 4.41 -8.33 1.92
C ALA A 18 4.31 -6.90 1.34
N GLN A 19 5.31 -6.47 0.57
CA GLN A 19 5.26 -5.17 -0.12
C GLN A 19 4.12 -5.12 -1.14
N LYS A 20 3.91 -6.18 -1.93
CA LYS A 20 2.79 -6.27 -2.87
C LYS A 20 1.45 -6.24 -2.13
N ALA A 21 1.32 -6.99 -1.05
CA ALA A 21 0.09 -7.04 -0.25
C ALA A 21 -0.25 -5.68 0.37
N VAL A 22 0.75 -4.97 0.91
CA VAL A 22 0.59 -3.61 1.44
C VAL A 22 0.17 -2.63 0.34
N LEU A 23 0.83 -2.68 -0.82
CA LEU A 23 0.47 -1.85 -1.97
C LEU A 23 -0.98 -2.09 -2.41
N MET A 24 -1.39 -3.35 -2.56
CA MET A 24 -2.75 -3.70 -2.95
C MET A 24 -3.79 -3.31 -1.89
N SER A 25 -3.47 -3.46 -0.60
CA SER A 25 -4.35 -3.00 0.49
C SER A 25 -4.52 -1.49 0.46
N MET A 26 -3.48 -0.72 0.13
CA MET A 26 -3.57 0.74 0.01
C MET A 26 -4.37 1.15 -1.22
N ALA A 27 -4.14 0.50 -2.36
CA ALA A 27 -4.90 0.72 -3.60
C ALA A 27 -6.40 0.42 -3.42
N ASP A 28 -6.74 -0.65 -2.70
CA ASP A 28 -8.12 -0.99 -2.36
C ASP A 28 -8.78 0.05 -1.43
N ASN A 29 -7.99 0.77 -0.63
CA ASN A 29 -8.49 1.87 0.22
C ASN A 29 -8.47 3.23 -0.48
N ALA A 30 -7.93 3.33 -1.69
CA ALA A 30 -7.88 4.58 -2.43
C ALA A 30 -9.27 5.01 -2.93
N ASN A 31 -9.47 6.33 -2.99
CA ASN A 31 -10.52 6.96 -3.77
C ASN A 31 -10.09 7.06 -5.25
N ASP A 32 -10.95 7.66 -6.08
CA ASP A 32 -10.68 7.79 -7.53
C ASP A 32 -9.53 8.75 -7.86
N GLU A 33 -9.10 9.57 -6.91
CA GLU A 33 -7.92 10.43 -7.01
C GLU A 33 -6.64 9.72 -6.54
N GLY A 34 -6.72 8.45 -6.14
CA GLY A 34 -5.57 7.69 -5.65
C GLY A 34 -5.17 7.98 -4.19
N VAL A 35 -6.00 8.71 -3.44
CA VAL A 35 -5.74 9.08 -2.05
C VAL A 35 -6.36 8.06 -1.10
N CYS A 36 -5.59 7.56 -0.13
CA CYS A 36 -6.06 6.63 0.91
C CYS A 36 -5.51 7.01 2.29
N TRP A 37 -6.25 6.70 3.37
CA TRP A 37 -5.86 7.03 4.75
C TRP A 37 -5.97 5.81 5.71
N PRO A 38 -5.51 4.61 5.33
CA PRO A 38 -5.59 3.45 6.21
C PRO A 38 -4.64 3.60 7.41
N SER A 39 -5.06 3.12 8.58
CA SER A 39 -4.14 2.97 9.72
C SER A 39 -3.19 1.79 9.49
N VAL A 40 -2.00 1.84 10.09
CA VAL A 40 -1.04 0.72 10.01
C VAL A 40 -1.66 -0.57 10.54
N GLY A 41 -2.42 -0.52 11.65
CA GLY A 41 -3.11 -1.68 12.21
C GLY A 41 -4.15 -2.29 11.26
N TYR A 42 -4.85 -1.46 10.48
CA TYR A 42 -5.78 -1.96 9.46
C TYR A 42 -5.03 -2.71 8.35
N ILE A 43 -3.89 -2.19 7.90
CA ILE A 43 -3.06 -2.86 6.89
C ILE A 43 -2.48 -4.18 7.43
N VAL A 44 -2.03 -4.20 8.69
CA VAL A 44 -1.59 -5.43 9.38
C VAL A 44 -2.67 -6.50 9.33
N MET A 45 -3.91 -6.15 9.70
CA MET A 45 -5.05 -7.07 9.66
C MET A 45 -5.33 -7.58 8.23
N ARG A 46 -5.32 -6.69 7.23
CA ARG A 46 -5.60 -7.03 5.82
C ARG A 46 -4.52 -7.90 5.17
N THR A 47 -3.27 -7.71 5.55
CA THR A 47 -2.11 -8.35 4.89
C THR A 47 -1.57 -9.54 5.66
N CYS A 48 -2.04 -9.77 6.89
CA CYS A 48 -1.54 -10.76 7.84
C CYS A 48 -0.03 -10.60 8.14
N ALA A 49 0.57 -9.47 7.79
CA ALA A 49 1.98 -9.18 8.03
C ALA A 49 2.16 -8.49 9.39
N GLY A 50 3.29 -8.75 10.05
CA GLY A 50 3.64 -8.06 11.29
C GLY A 50 3.79 -6.55 11.09
N GLU A 51 3.54 -5.77 12.13
CA GLU A 51 3.55 -4.30 12.07
C GLU A 51 4.86 -3.73 11.54
N ARG A 52 6.00 -4.27 11.99
CA ARG A 52 7.32 -3.88 11.51
C ARG A 52 7.47 -4.12 10.00
N THR A 53 7.01 -5.27 9.52
CA THR A 53 7.03 -5.63 8.10
C THR A 53 6.18 -4.67 7.27
N VAL A 54 5.01 -4.29 7.77
CA VAL A 54 4.14 -3.30 7.12
C VAL A 54 4.82 -1.94 7.04
N GLN A 55 5.39 -1.44 8.14
CA GLN A 55 6.10 -0.16 8.16
C GLN A 55 7.30 -0.16 7.20
N ASP A 56 8.08 -1.25 7.17
CA ASP A 56 9.24 -1.37 6.28
C ASP A 56 8.81 -1.52 4.81
N ALA A 57 7.68 -2.18 4.53
CA ALA A 57 7.07 -2.23 3.21
C ALA A 57 6.62 -0.83 2.74
N ILE A 58 5.95 -0.05 3.59
CA ILE A 58 5.54 1.33 3.28
C ILE A 58 6.76 2.19 2.93
N LYS A 59 7.81 2.15 3.76
CA LYS A 59 9.07 2.89 3.49
C LYS A 59 9.70 2.48 2.16
N TRP A 60 9.71 1.18 1.86
CA TRP A 60 10.24 0.68 0.60
C TRP A 60 9.42 1.19 -0.59
N LEU A 61 8.09 1.10 -0.52
CA LEU A 61 7.19 1.57 -1.58
C LEU A 61 7.31 3.08 -1.82
N ILE A 62 7.46 3.89 -0.77
CA ILE A 62 7.74 5.33 -0.89
C ILE A 62 9.08 5.56 -1.60
N LYS A 63 10.14 4.86 -1.16
CA LYS A 63 11.47 4.98 -1.76
C LYS A 63 11.49 4.65 -3.26
N HIS A 64 10.59 3.77 -3.71
CA HIS A 64 10.50 3.34 -5.11
C HIS A 64 9.38 4.06 -5.87
N GLY A 65 8.77 5.11 -5.31
CA GLY A 65 7.79 5.96 -5.99
C GLY A 65 6.39 5.35 -6.16
N ALA A 66 6.12 4.17 -5.59
CA ALA A 66 4.80 3.55 -5.64
C ALA A 66 3.80 4.20 -4.67
N LEU A 67 4.29 4.92 -3.64
CA LEU A 67 3.49 5.65 -2.67
C LEU A 67 4.10 7.02 -2.39
N SER A 68 3.26 7.98 -2.03
CA SER A 68 3.68 9.26 -1.46
C SER A 68 2.93 9.51 -0.15
N VAL A 69 3.57 10.26 0.75
CA VAL A 69 2.96 10.63 2.04
C VAL A 69 2.82 12.15 2.07
N SER A 70 1.60 12.60 2.30
CA SER A 70 1.30 14.01 2.56
C SER A 70 0.93 14.18 4.03
N ARG A 71 1.44 15.24 4.66
CA ARG A 71 1.01 15.69 5.99
C ARG A 71 -0.01 16.81 5.79
N ARG A 72 -1.14 16.72 6.49
CA ARG A 72 -2.03 17.87 6.66
C ARG A 72 -1.51 18.77 7.77
#